data_AF-A0A662K938-F1
#
_entry.id   AF-A0A662K938-F1
#
_cell.length_a   1.000
_cell.length_b   1.000
_cell.length_c   1.000
_cell.angle_alpha   90.00
_cell.angle_beta   90.00
_cell.angle_gamma   90.00
#
_symmetry.space_group_name_H-M   'P 1'
#
loop_
_entity.id
_entity.type
_entity.pdbx_description
1 polymer ?
#
loop_
_entity_poly.entity_id
_entity_poly.type
_entity_poly.pdbx_seq_one_letter_code
_entity_poly.pdbx_strand_id
1 'polypeptide(L)'
;MRFKIEELISNLQKFATETEALFEIAFAEVCGKNFSTLVELAAQKTQKLIGAERITLFLNKKEKLRSVIAQGLNEESVLEKNQGIAGFVFETQKVYFTNDASQDPRHFSIATKYGYEVKNILACPLSYKGKKIGVIEAINKKSGFSDKDIPVFEKIANTVAAVIYRETVRNQPSNSK
;
A
#
# COMPACT_ATOMS: atom_id res chain seq x y z
N MET A 1 -29.79 -17.81 16.19
CA MET A 1 -28.55 -18.33 16.83
C MET A 1 -27.51 -18.74 15.78
N ARG A 2 -27.84 -19.61 14.81
CA ARG A 2 -26.94 -20.04 13.72
C ARG A 2 -26.29 -18.89 12.92
N PHE A 3 -27.07 -17.89 12.51
CA PHE A 3 -26.55 -16.71 11.78
C PHE A 3 -25.45 -15.94 12.54
N LYS A 4 -25.59 -15.81 13.87
CA LYS A 4 -24.63 -15.10 14.72
C LYS A 4 -23.33 -15.89 14.92
N ILE A 5 -23.40 -17.22 14.85
CA ILE A 5 -22.24 -18.12 14.88
C ILE A 5 -21.49 -18.04 13.54
N GLU A 6 -22.20 -18.05 12.41
CA GLU A 6 -21.59 -17.94 11.08
C GLU A 6 -20.87 -16.59 10.89
N GLU A 7 -21.50 -15.49 11.33
CA GLU A 7 -20.87 -14.17 11.33
C GLU A 7 -19.60 -14.12 12.20
N LEU A 8 -19.65 -14.71 13.41
CA LEU A 8 -18.49 -14.77 14.30
C LEU A 8 -17.34 -15.58 13.69
N ILE A 9 -17.64 -16.73 13.09
CA ILE A 9 -16.64 -17.56 12.39
C ILE A 9 -16.02 -16.79 11.24
N SER A 10 -16.82 -16.08 10.44
CA SER A 10 -16.31 -15.26 9.33
C SER A 10 -15.38 -14.16 9.83
N ASN A 11 -15.75 -13.47 10.91
CA ASN A 11 -14.92 -12.42 11.50
C ASN A 11 -13.60 -12.97 12.07
N LEU A 12 -13.63 -14.13 12.72
CA LEU A 12 -12.43 -14.81 13.22
C LEU A 12 -11.51 -15.26 12.08
N GLN A 13 -12.07 -15.79 10.99
CA GLN A 13 -11.30 -16.17 9.81
C GLN A 13 -10.61 -14.95 9.17
N LYS A 14 -11.33 -13.83 8.99
CA LYS A 14 -10.74 -12.58 8.49
C LYS A 14 -9.60 -12.10 9.38
N PHE A 15 -9.82 -12.08 10.68
CA PHE A 15 -8.79 -11.68 11.65
C PHE A 15 -7.55 -12.58 11.59
N ALA A 16 -7.72 -13.89 11.43
CA ALA A 16 -6.63 -14.83 11.28
C ALA A 16 -5.83 -14.57 10.00
N THR A 17 -6.51 -14.39 8.86
CA THR A 17 -5.85 -14.08 7.57
C THR A 17 -5.12 -12.73 7.60
N GLU A 18 -5.71 -11.71 8.22
CA GLU A 18 -5.04 -10.42 8.46
C GLU A 18 -3.75 -10.60 9.27
N THR A 19 -3.82 -11.35 10.37
CA THR A 19 -2.68 -11.59 11.26
C THR A 19 -1.58 -12.38 10.55
N GLU A 20 -1.94 -13.41 9.79
CA GLU A 20 -1.02 -14.21 9.00
C GLU A 20 -0.25 -13.36 7.98
N ALA A 21 -0.95 -12.51 7.24
CA ALA A 21 -0.31 -11.61 6.27
C ALA A 21 0.66 -10.62 6.93
N LEU A 22 0.26 -10.00 8.05
CA LEU A 22 1.13 -9.09 8.80
C LEU A 22 2.38 -9.81 9.31
N PHE A 23 2.22 -11.02 9.85
CA PHE A 23 3.33 -11.84 10.30
C PHE A 23 4.28 -12.19 9.16
N GLU A 24 3.78 -12.66 8.02
CA GLU A 24 4.62 -13.02 6.88
C GLU A 24 5.41 -11.82 6.32
N ILE A 25 4.79 -10.64 6.22
CA ILE A 25 5.46 -9.42 5.77
C ILE A 25 6.57 -9.03 6.75
N ALA A 26 6.28 -9.05 8.05
CA ALA A 26 7.27 -8.74 9.09
C ALA A 26 8.41 -9.79 9.14
N PHE A 27 8.09 -11.07 8.96
CA PHE A 27 9.05 -12.16 9.02
C PHE A 27 9.94 -12.24 7.77
N ALA A 28 9.44 -11.82 6.61
CA ALA A 28 10.24 -11.74 5.38
C ALA A 28 11.51 -10.90 5.55
N GLU A 29 11.46 -9.88 6.41
CA GLU A 29 12.62 -9.07 6.80
C GLU A 29 13.67 -9.90 7.53
N VAL A 30 13.24 -10.69 8.53
CA VAL A 30 14.12 -11.53 9.37
C VAL A 30 14.83 -12.59 8.55
N CYS A 31 14.15 -13.14 7.53
CA CYS A 31 14.75 -14.10 6.60
C CYS A 31 15.81 -13.50 5.68
N GLY A 32 16.11 -12.20 5.76
CA GLY A 32 17.08 -11.54 4.90
C GLY A 32 16.66 -11.53 3.44
N LYS A 33 15.35 -11.59 3.14
CA LYS A 33 14.87 -11.45 1.76
C LYS A 33 15.29 -10.09 1.22
N ASN A 34 15.66 -10.04 -0.06
CA ASN A 34 16.01 -8.77 -0.69
C ASN A 34 14.79 -7.84 -0.76
N PHE A 35 15.07 -6.54 -0.91
CA PHE A 35 14.06 -5.49 -0.93
C PHE A 35 12.91 -5.78 -1.91
N SER A 36 13.23 -6.19 -3.14
CA SER A 36 12.23 -6.45 -4.18
C SER A 36 11.26 -7.55 -3.78
N THR A 37 11.76 -8.70 -3.31
CA THR A 37 10.93 -9.83 -2.87
C THR A 37 10.02 -9.45 -1.71
N LEU A 38 10.50 -8.60 -0.79
CA LEU A 38 9.72 -8.16 0.36
C LEU A 38 8.54 -7.30 -0.05
N VAL A 39 8.81 -6.30 -0.89
CA VAL A 39 7.81 -5.37 -1.39
C VAL A 39 6.78 -6.14 -2.24
N GLU A 40 7.23 -7.13 -3.02
CA GLU A 40 6.34 -7.99 -3.83
C GLU A 40 5.42 -8.84 -2.97
N LEU A 41 5.96 -9.47 -1.92
CA LEU A 41 5.18 -10.24 -0.96
C LEU A 41 4.13 -9.35 -0.29
N ALA A 42 4.53 -8.16 0.17
CA ALA A 42 3.63 -7.20 0.78
C ALA A 42 2.49 -6.81 -0.16
N ALA A 43 2.80 -6.48 -1.42
CA ALA A 43 1.79 -6.13 -2.40
C ALA A 43 0.83 -7.30 -2.67
N GLN A 44 1.33 -8.52 -2.87
CA GLN A 44 0.48 -9.70 -3.12
C GLN A 44 -0.46 -10.02 -1.95
N LYS A 45 0.04 -9.94 -0.71
CA LYS A 45 -0.77 -10.19 0.49
C LYS A 45 -1.83 -9.09 0.68
N THR A 46 -1.44 -7.84 0.49
CA THR A 46 -2.36 -6.70 0.57
C THR A 46 -3.47 -6.80 -0.46
N GLN A 47 -3.12 -7.14 -1.72
CA GLN A 47 -4.07 -7.30 -2.81
C GLN A 47 -5.18 -8.31 -2.44
N LYS A 48 -4.78 -9.48 -1.94
CA LYS A 48 -5.70 -10.55 -1.53
C LYS A 48 -6.59 -10.14 -0.35
N LEU A 49 -6.02 -9.50 0.67
CA LEU A 49 -6.75 -9.09 1.87
C LEU A 49 -7.80 -8.02 1.57
N ILE A 50 -7.43 -7.03 0.76
CA ILE A 50 -8.30 -5.90 0.43
C ILE A 50 -9.28 -6.24 -0.70
N GLY A 51 -8.96 -7.24 -1.53
CA GLY A 51 -9.74 -7.60 -2.71
C GLY A 51 -9.63 -6.56 -3.82
N ALA A 52 -8.48 -5.90 -3.92
CA ALA A 52 -8.16 -4.94 -4.98
C ALA A 52 -7.58 -5.66 -6.22
N GLU A 53 -7.75 -5.10 -7.41
CA GLU A 53 -7.11 -5.63 -8.61
C GLU A 53 -5.61 -5.40 -8.62
N ARG A 54 -5.14 -4.29 -8.05
CA ARG A 54 -3.71 -3.92 -8.06
C ARG A 54 -3.32 -3.24 -6.76
N ILE A 55 -2.09 -3.51 -6.33
CA ILE A 55 -1.39 -2.74 -5.32
C ILE A 55 -0.21 -2.02 -5.97
N THR A 56 -0.09 -0.72 -5.70
CA THR A 56 1.03 0.11 -6.13
C THR A 56 1.72 0.68 -4.90
N LEU A 57 3.06 0.62 -4.86
CA LEU A 57 3.86 1.16 -3.78
C LEU A 57 4.77 2.26 -4.33
N PHE A 58 4.57 3.49 -3.86
CA PHE A 58 5.41 4.63 -4.17
C PHE A 58 6.36 4.93 -3.02
N LEU A 59 7.65 5.04 -3.29
CA LEU A 59 8.64 5.48 -2.31
C LEU A 59 9.07 6.91 -2.55
N ASN A 60 9.25 7.63 -1.46
CA ASN A 60 9.84 8.94 -1.45
C ASN A 60 11.35 8.84 -1.75
N LYS A 61 11.74 9.32 -2.93
CA LYS A 61 13.13 9.33 -3.40
C LYS A 61 13.49 10.74 -3.84
N LYS A 62 14.29 11.43 -3.00
CA LYS A 62 14.67 12.84 -3.19
C LYS A 62 13.42 13.73 -3.27
N GLU A 63 13.10 14.25 -4.46
CA GLU A 63 11.97 15.14 -4.69
C GLU A 63 10.75 14.48 -5.34
N LYS A 64 10.81 13.18 -5.62
CA LYS A 64 9.73 12.47 -6.33
C LYS A 64 9.24 11.23 -5.60
N LEU A 65 8.02 10.84 -5.91
CA LEU A 65 7.44 9.55 -5.57
C LEU A 65 7.70 8.58 -6.73
N ARG A 66 8.39 7.47 -6.44
CA ARG A 66 8.78 6.47 -7.43
C ARG A 66 8.12 5.14 -7.13
N SER A 67 7.40 4.57 -8.10
CA SER A 67 6.77 3.26 -7.91
C SER A 67 7.85 2.17 -7.85
N VAL A 68 7.92 1.46 -6.73
CA VAL A 68 8.74 0.23 -6.63
C VAL A 68 7.95 -1.01 -6.96
N ILE A 69 6.62 -0.91 -6.93
CA ILE A 69 5.71 -1.92 -7.46
C ILE A 69 4.62 -1.22 -8.23
N ALA A 70 4.43 -1.68 -9.45
CA ALA A 70 3.27 -1.41 -10.28
C ALA A 70 2.83 -2.74 -10.87
N GLN A 71 2.12 -3.58 -10.10
CA GLN A 71 1.74 -4.93 -10.54
C GLN A 71 0.99 -4.86 -11.89
N GLY A 72 1.57 -5.42 -12.95
CA GLY A 72 1.00 -5.40 -14.30
C GLY A 72 1.35 -4.17 -15.15
N LEU A 73 2.30 -3.34 -14.73
CA LEU A 73 2.96 -2.33 -15.58
C LEU A 73 4.46 -2.65 -15.65
N ASN A 74 5.02 -2.58 -16.86
CA ASN A 74 6.44 -2.88 -17.12
C ASN A 74 7.37 -1.67 -16.88
N GLU A 75 6.82 -0.52 -16.52
CA GLU A 75 7.56 0.73 -16.39
C GLU A 75 7.39 1.36 -15.00
N GLU A 76 8.48 1.95 -14.49
CA GLU A 76 8.49 2.75 -13.27
C GLU A 76 7.64 4.01 -13.47
N SER A 77 6.60 4.17 -12.65
CA SER A 77 5.82 5.40 -12.58
C SER A 77 6.48 6.39 -11.63
N VAL A 78 6.73 7.60 -12.11
CA VAL A 78 7.34 8.69 -11.34
C VAL A 78 6.34 9.84 -11.22
N LEU A 79 6.05 10.25 -9.98
CA LEU A 79 5.12 11.33 -9.64
C LEU A 79 5.84 12.44 -8.88
N GLU A 80 5.41 13.69 -9.07
CA GLU A 80 5.76 14.76 -8.14
C GLU A 80 5.08 14.52 -6.78
N LYS A 81 5.68 15.00 -5.69
CA LYS A 81 5.17 14.75 -4.31
C LYS A 81 3.76 15.30 -4.05
N ASN A 82 3.30 16.25 -4.87
CA ASN A 82 1.97 16.87 -4.79
C ASN A 82 1.02 16.38 -5.90
N GLN A 83 1.43 15.40 -6.69
CA GLN A 83 0.67 14.94 -7.86
C GLN A 83 -0.16 13.70 -7.54
N GLY A 84 -1.41 13.70 -7.97
CA GLY A 84 -2.27 12.55 -7.82
C GLY A 84 -2.80 12.36 -6.40
N ILE A 85 -3.59 11.30 -6.22
CA ILE A 85 -4.04 10.84 -4.92
C ILE A 85 -2.85 10.40 -4.05
N ALA A 86 -1.84 9.73 -4.65
CA ALA A 86 -0.59 9.41 -3.98
C ALA A 86 0.09 10.67 -3.39
N GLY A 87 0.25 11.74 -4.18
CA GLY A 87 0.86 12.97 -3.69
C GLY A 87 0.05 13.63 -2.58
N PHE A 88 -1.27 13.74 -2.75
CA PHE A 88 -2.16 14.26 -1.72
C PHE A 88 -2.03 13.51 -0.39
N VAL A 89 -2.01 12.18 -0.41
CA VAL A 89 -1.83 11.36 0.81
C VAL A 89 -0.42 11.50 1.38
N PHE A 90 0.61 11.57 0.53
CA PHE A 90 1.99 11.80 0.96
C PHE A 90 2.16 13.14 1.69
N GLU A 91 1.50 14.20 1.22
CA GLU A 91 1.59 15.52 1.85
C GLU A 91 0.81 15.57 3.15
N THR A 92 -0.47 15.20 3.10
CA THR A 92 -1.41 15.31 4.22
C THR A 92 -1.18 14.28 5.31
N GLN A 93 -0.53 13.16 4.98
CA GLN A 93 -0.35 12.00 5.87
C GLN A 93 -1.68 11.46 6.41
N LYS A 94 -2.75 11.60 5.63
CA LYS A 94 -4.08 11.08 5.94
C LYS A 94 -4.47 10.06 4.89
N VAL A 95 -5.04 8.94 5.33
CA VAL A 95 -5.66 7.96 4.44
C VAL A 95 -6.76 8.63 3.61
N TYR A 96 -6.89 8.22 2.35
CA TYR A 96 -7.91 8.73 1.46
C TYR A 96 -8.42 7.63 0.51
N PHE A 97 -9.72 7.60 0.23
CA PHE A 97 -10.25 6.78 -0.85
C PHE A 97 -11.29 7.52 -1.68
N THR A 98 -11.38 7.15 -2.95
CA THR A 98 -12.45 7.54 -3.87
C THR A 98 -12.98 6.31 -4.60
N ASN A 99 -14.29 6.26 -4.77
CA ASN A 99 -14.96 5.23 -5.58
C ASN A 99 -15.24 5.68 -7.03
N ASP A 100 -14.90 6.93 -7.35
CA ASP A 100 -14.97 7.49 -8.69
C ASP A 100 -13.70 8.31 -8.93
N ALA A 101 -12.64 7.62 -9.34
CA ALA A 101 -11.36 8.25 -9.62
C ALA A 101 -11.44 9.20 -10.82
N SER A 102 -12.37 8.97 -11.77
CA SER A 102 -12.52 9.83 -12.96
C SER A 102 -13.03 11.24 -12.61
N GLN A 103 -13.82 11.37 -11.54
CA GLN A 103 -14.38 12.63 -11.07
C GLN A 103 -13.60 13.26 -9.92
N ASP A 104 -12.58 12.57 -9.38
CA ASP A 104 -11.78 13.11 -8.29
C ASP A 104 -10.76 14.13 -8.85
N PRO A 105 -10.81 15.42 -8.45
CA PRO A 105 -9.91 16.45 -8.98
C PRO A 105 -8.43 16.21 -8.63
N ARG A 106 -8.16 15.36 -7.63
CA ARG A 106 -6.79 14.96 -7.28
C ARG A 106 -6.31 13.78 -8.11
N HIS A 107 -7.18 13.09 -8.83
CA HIS A 107 -6.79 11.90 -9.56
C HIS A 107 -5.81 12.25 -10.68
N PHE A 108 -4.68 11.53 -10.67
CA PHE A 108 -3.72 11.53 -11.75
C PHE A 108 -3.22 10.10 -11.88
N SER A 109 -3.33 9.54 -13.08
CA SER A 109 -2.91 8.16 -13.35
C SER A 109 -2.08 8.11 -14.62
N ILE A 110 -0.84 7.66 -14.48
CA ILE A 110 0.01 7.31 -15.62
C ILE A 110 -0.52 6.02 -16.28
N ALA A 111 -1.18 5.14 -15.52
CA ALA A 111 -1.70 3.87 -16.00
C ALA A 111 -2.75 4.02 -17.12
N THR A 112 -3.52 5.13 -17.13
CA THR A 112 -4.50 5.44 -18.17
C THR A 112 -3.84 5.54 -19.55
N LYS A 113 -2.59 6.01 -19.63
CA LYS A 113 -1.82 6.08 -20.89
C LYS A 113 -1.50 4.70 -21.47
N TYR A 114 -1.47 3.68 -20.62
CA TYR A 114 -1.20 2.28 -21.01
C TYR A 114 -2.48 1.45 -21.10
N GLY A 115 -3.65 2.09 -21.20
CA GLY A 115 -4.94 1.42 -21.35
C GLY A 115 -5.48 0.78 -20.07
N TYR A 116 -4.90 1.08 -18.89
CA TYR A 116 -5.43 0.61 -17.61
C TYR A 116 -6.31 1.69 -16.97
N GLU A 117 -7.61 1.41 -16.92
CA GLU A 117 -8.60 2.29 -16.31
C GLU A 117 -8.57 2.17 -14.78
N VAL A 118 -8.42 3.32 -14.11
CA VAL A 118 -8.52 3.41 -12.65
C VAL A 118 -9.91 3.93 -12.29
N LYS A 119 -10.70 3.08 -11.61
CA LYS A 119 -12.10 3.34 -11.24
C LYS A 119 -12.23 3.80 -9.80
N ASN A 120 -11.52 3.13 -8.90
CA ASN A 120 -11.51 3.47 -7.49
C ASN A 120 -10.12 3.24 -6.89
N ILE A 121 -9.76 4.05 -5.89
CA ILE A 121 -8.45 4.04 -5.23
C ILE A 121 -8.65 4.18 -3.73
N LEU A 122 -7.91 3.39 -2.95
CA LEU A 122 -7.64 3.61 -1.53
C LEU A 122 -6.13 3.82 -1.37
N ALA A 123 -5.72 4.95 -0.81
CA ALA A 123 -4.34 5.33 -0.63
C ALA A 123 -4.05 5.60 0.86
N CYS A 124 -2.93 5.06 1.35
CA CYS A 124 -2.50 5.19 2.73
C CYS A 124 -1.03 5.62 2.80
N PRO A 125 -0.66 6.55 3.70
CA PRO A 125 0.73 6.95 3.85
C PRO A 125 1.56 5.79 4.40
N LEU A 126 2.80 5.67 3.92
CA LEU A 126 3.83 4.84 4.54
C LEU A 126 4.71 5.76 5.38
N SER A 127 4.54 5.68 6.70
CA SER A 127 5.31 6.49 7.64
C SER A 127 5.77 5.67 8.82
N TYR A 128 7.02 5.89 9.23
CA TYR A 128 7.59 5.19 10.36
C TYR A 128 8.62 6.08 11.06
N LYS A 129 8.56 6.14 12.40
CA LYS A 129 9.43 6.98 13.24
C LYS A 129 9.54 8.43 12.74
N GLY A 130 8.40 9.03 12.38
CA GLY A 130 8.32 10.42 11.91
C GLY A 130 8.87 10.66 10.49
N LYS A 131 9.34 9.64 9.77
CA LYS A 131 9.78 9.78 8.37
C LYS A 131 8.66 9.39 7.42
N LYS A 132 8.42 10.25 6.42
CA LYS A 132 7.54 9.98 5.28
C LYS A 132 8.26 9.10 4.26
N ILE A 133 7.98 7.80 4.30
CA ILE A 133 8.66 6.78 3.48
C ILE A 133 8.04 6.72 2.08
N GLY A 134 6.74 6.92 1.96
CA GLY A 134 6.04 6.74 0.70
C GLY A 134 4.53 6.67 0.85
N VAL A 135 3.88 6.01 -0.10
CA VAL A 135 2.43 5.75 -0.14
C VAL A 135 2.18 4.36 -0.71
N ILE A 136 1.17 3.67 -0.16
CA ILE A 136 0.61 2.45 -0.73
C ILE A 136 -0.79 2.74 -1.27
N GLU A 137 -1.06 2.28 -2.49
CA GLU A 137 -2.37 2.40 -3.14
C GLU A 137 -2.94 1.02 -3.44
N ALA A 138 -4.21 0.82 -3.09
CA ALA A 138 -5.04 -0.28 -3.58
C ALA A 138 -5.98 0.27 -4.65
N ILE A 139 -6.05 -0.42 -5.78
CA ILE A 139 -6.72 0.07 -6.99
C ILE A 139 -7.76 -0.94 -7.45
N ASN A 140 -8.93 -0.44 -7.85
CA ASN A 140 -10.05 -1.18 -8.44
C ASN A 140 -10.52 -2.37 -7.60
N LYS A 141 -11.06 -2.10 -6.40
CA LYS A 141 -11.87 -3.06 -5.67
C LYS A 141 -13.26 -3.14 -6.32
N LYS A 142 -13.72 -4.36 -6.63
CA LYS A 142 -15.00 -4.58 -7.34
C LYS A 142 -16.22 -3.98 -6.63
N SER A 143 -16.25 -4.05 -5.30
CA SER A 143 -17.33 -3.50 -4.48
C SER A 143 -17.16 -2.00 -4.15
N GLY A 144 -16.09 -1.37 -4.62
CA GLY A 144 -15.60 -0.11 -4.07
C GLY A 144 -14.97 -0.27 -2.68
N PHE A 145 -14.28 0.79 -2.26
CA PHE A 145 -13.70 0.97 -0.94
C PHE A 145 -14.68 1.64 0.02
N SER A 146 -14.49 1.36 1.31
CA SER A 146 -15.29 1.94 2.40
C SER A 146 -14.43 2.15 3.64
N ASP A 147 -14.99 2.83 4.65
CA ASP A 147 -14.30 3.02 5.94
C ASP A 147 -13.92 1.71 6.63
N LYS A 148 -14.57 0.58 6.29
CA LYS A 148 -14.23 -0.75 6.81
C LYS A 148 -12.90 -1.28 6.28
N ASP A 149 -12.43 -0.78 5.13
CA ASP A 149 -11.17 -1.20 4.52
C ASP A 149 -9.96 -0.49 5.14
N ILE A 150 -10.17 0.72 5.67
CA ILE A 150 -9.13 1.59 6.21
C ILE A 150 -8.33 0.90 7.33
N PRO A 151 -8.93 0.35 8.40
CA PRO A 151 -8.16 -0.19 9.51
C PRO A 151 -7.24 -1.34 9.11
N VAL A 152 -7.67 -2.19 8.19
CA VAL A 152 -6.86 -3.31 7.68
C VAL A 152 -5.73 -2.78 6.82
N PHE A 153 -6.03 -1.84 5.91
CA PHE A 153 -5.04 -1.28 5.01
C PHE A 153 -3.97 -0.46 5.75
N GLU A 154 -4.35 0.31 6.78
CA GLU A 154 -3.43 1.06 7.63
C GLU A 154 -2.49 0.14 8.43
N LYS A 155 -2.98 -0.96 9.00
CA LYS A 155 -2.11 -1.95 9.70
C LYS A 155 -1.03 -2.50 8.77
N ILE A 156 -1.42 -2.81 7.53
CA ILE A 156 -0.49 -3.30 6.52
C ILE A 156 0.49 -2.20 6.11
N ALA A 157 0.00 -0.99 5.83
CA ALA A 157 0.83 0.16 5.48
C ALA A 157 1.89 0.44 6.55
N ASN A 158 1.51 0.41 7.83
CA ASN A 158 2.43 0.60 8.96
C ASN A 158 3.50 -0.51 9.03
N THR A 159 3.09 -1.76 8.82
CA THR A 159 4.02 -2.91 8.79
C THR A 159 5.01 -2.78 7.63
N VAL A 160 4.50 -2.50 6.43
CA VAL A 160 5.32 -2.28 5.23
C VAL A 160 6.28 -1.11 5.41
N ALA A 161 5.81 0.00 5.98
CA ALA A 161 6.65 1.16 6.28
C ALA A 161 7.79 0.81 7.24
N ALA A 162 7.50 0.09 8.33
CA ALA A 162 8.52 -0.32 9.30
C ALA A 162 9.63 -1.18 8.66
N VAL A 163 9.23 -2.12 7.82
CA VAL A 163 10.15 -3.04 7.15
C VAL A 163 11.00 -2.34 6.10
N ILE A 164 10.38 -1.52 5.23
CA ILE A 164 11.09 -0.71 4.22
C ILE A 164 12.07 0.28 4.88
N TYR A 165 11.68 0.87 6.02
CA TYR A 165 12.54 1.78 6.77
C TYR A 165 13.82 1.10 7.22
N ARG A 166 13.72 -0.09 7.81
CA ARG A 166 14.86 -0.84 8.33
C ARG A 166 15.81 -1.25 7.22
N GLU A 167 15.30 -1.74 6.10
CA GLU A 167 16.10 -2.03 4.91
C GLU A 167 16.81 -0.79 4.36
N THR A 168 16.13 0.37 4.34
CA THR A 168 16.74 1.62 3.88
C THR A 168 17.85 2.10 4.81
N VAL A 169 17.67 1.97 6.13
CA VAL A 169 18.69 2.35 7.12
C VAL A 169 19.87 1.39 7.11
N ARG A 170 19.64 0.07 6.99
CA ARG A 170 20.72 -0.94 6.93
C ARG A 170 21.65 -0.73 5.75
N ASN A 171 21.13 -0.24 4.62
CA ASN A 171 21.89 -0.01 3.40
C ASN A 171 22.47 1.42 3.29
N GLN A 172 22.29 2.28 4.28
CA GLN A 172 23.03 3.55 4.35
C GLN A 172 24.41 3.28 4.96
N PRO A 173 25.51 3.76 4.35
CA PRO A 173 26.83 3.65 4.98
C PRO A 173 26.77 4.28 6.37
N SER A 174 27.30 3.58 7.36
CA SER A 174 27.43 4.09 8.72
C SER A 174 28.21 5.41 8.67
N ASN A 175 27.49 6.54 8.71
CA ASN A 175 28.07 7.83 9.03
C ASN A 175 28.40 7.84 10.53
N SER A 176 29.36 7.03 10.93
CA SER A 176 30.09 7.18 12.18
C SER A 176 31.33 8.00 11.86
N LYS A 177 31.22 9.31 12.10
CA LYS A 177 32.36 10.09 12.59
C LYS A 177 32.64 9.70 14.03
#